data_AF-A0A0R2RBA3-F1
#
_entry.id   AF-A0A0R2RBA3-F1
#
_cell.length_a   1.000
_cell.length_b   1.000
_cell.length_c   1.000
_cell.angle_alpha   90.00
_cell.angle_beta   90.00
_cell.angle_gamma   90.00
#
_symmetry.space_group_name_H-M   'P 1'
#
loop_
_entity.id
_entity.type
_entity.pdbx_description
1 polymer ?
#
loop_
_entity_poly.entity_id
_entity_poly.type
_entity_poly.pdbx_seq_one_letter_code
_entity_poly.pdbx_strand_id
1 'polypeptide(L)'
;MPAGWHAVSSTGVQVYGGEWGSGSTGGFRGAGATTGGVLGYQPTTTTGDLTVTLTLVNNTGETIETLNIGYLGRVARVDQTRISSWAVTLNGQAVEDLAYSTDNTSGEAGAPGDETKTTQLTGLSITNGTEFTLTWTSPNPTGSGASRQIGLADFVVSTSALTPAAPSNLSYTPSTISGTVEVAISSLTPTVTGTVDTYSVSPALPSGLSINATSGVISGTPTAIAASATYTVTAANEGGSTTATVTVTVNSAPVGSTYSEWLNGATPSNAAFLDYVFGAVTPGTLDPSLKPTVAVTDGNLVLTYYVRQGTSGLTVTPKTSADLAAGPSGWVTDDVTVADVGDATTVNGVSVQQKTASVPVSGAKKFLRVEAVQQ
;
A
#
# COMPACT_ATOMS: atom_id res chain seq x y z
N MET A 1 -7.73 -38.22 -5.84
CA MET A 1 -8.57 -37.09 -5.37
C MET A 1 -7.80 -36.29 -4.33
N PRO A 2 -8.06 -34.99 -4.16
CA PRO A 2 -7.53 -34.22 -3.03
C PRO A 2 -7.90 -34.89 -1.69
N ALA A 3 -7.10 -34.64 -0.64
CA ALA A 3 -7.35 -35.20 0.68
C ALA A 3 -8.78 -34.83 1.18
N GLY A 4 -9.54 -35.82 1.67
CA GLY A 4 -10.90 -35.62 2.23
C GLY A 4 -12.06 -35.85 1.26
N TRP A 5 -11.81 -36.26 0.02
CA TRP A 5 -12.88 -36.55 -0.95
C TRP A 5 -13.41 -37.98 -0.81
N HIS A 6 -14.72 -38.14 -0.98
CA HIS A 6 -15.38 -39.43 -0.97
C HIS A 6 -16.38 -39.54 -2.13
N ALA A 7 -16.47 -40.72 -2.76
CA ALA A 7 -17.53 -41.03 -3.71
C ALA A 7 -18.70 -41.67 -2.97
N VAL A 8 -19.93 -41.18 -3.18
CA VAL A 8 -21.14 -41.74 -2.55
C VAL A 8 -21.92 -42.51 -3.59
N SER A 9 -22.14 -43.80 -3.37
CA SER A 9 -23.12 -44.60 -4.13
C SER A 9 -24.42 -44.73 -3.36
N SER A 10 -25.46 -45.31 -3.98
CA SER A 10 -26.69 -45.74 -3.30
C SER A 10 -26.46 -46.70 -2.12
N THR A 11 -25.22 -47.17 -1.93
CA THR A 11 -24.78 -48.08 -0.87
C THR A 11 -23.83 -47.43 0.16
N GLY A 12 -23.56 -46.12 0.07
CA GLY A 12 -22.79 -45.36 1.07
C GLY A 12 -21.50 -44.70 0.55
N VAL A 13 -20.66 -44.23 1.48
CA VAL A 13 -19.42 -43.48 1.23
C VAL A 13 -18.25 -44.45 0.98
N GLN A 14 -17.62 -44.39 -0.20
CA GLN A 14 -16.49 -45.22 -0.58
C GLN A 14 -15.17 -44.41 -0.53
N VAL A 15 -14.13 -44.97 0.09
CA VAL A 15 -12.78 -44.37 0.17
C VAL A 15 -11.95 -44.88 -1.00
N TYR A 16 -11.30 -43.96 -1.74
CA TYR A 16 -10.63 -44.31 -2.98
C TYR A 16 -9.29 -43.59 -3.17
N GLY A 17 -8.25 -44.33 -3.60
CA GLY A 17 -6.94 -43.76 -3.95
C GLY A 17 -5.97 -44.78 -4.54
N GLY A 18 -6.10 -45.14 -5.81
CA GLY A 18 -5.14 -46.01 -6.52
C GLY A 18 -5.14 -45.83 -8.04
N GLU A 19 -4.17 -46.46 -8.71
CA GLU A 19 -4.19 -46.72 -10.16
C GLU A 19 -5.09 -47.93 -10.46
N TRP A 20 -5.59 -48.05 -11.70
CA TRP A 20 -6.50 -49.12 -12.15
C TRP A 20 -6.11 -50.49 -11.55
N GLY A 21 -6.94 -51.08 -10.67
CA GLY A 21 -6.52 -52.23 -9.86
C GLY A 21 -7.66 -52.94 -9.12
N SER A 22 -7.38 -54.18 -8.67
CA SER A 22 -8.32 -55.27 -8.37
C SER A 22 -9.63 -54.84 -7.69
N GLY A 23 -10.76 -55.16 -8.34
CA GLY A 23 -12.12 -54.95 -7.83
C GLY A 23 -13.05 -56.08 -8.27
N SER A 24 -14.25 -56.15 -7.68
CA SER A 24 -15.27 -57.17 -8.04
C SER A 24 -15.73 -57.03 -9.50
N THR A 25 -16.41 -57.98 -10.13
CA THR A 25 -16.80 -57.94 -11.57
C THR A 25 -17.62 -56.68 -12.00
N GLY A 26 -18.10 -55.86 -11.05
CA GLY A 26 -18.66 -54.51 -11.25
C GLY A 26 -18.29 -53.51 -10.16
N GLY A 27 -18.58 -52.22 -10.35
CA GLY A 27 -18.45 -51.16 -9.32
C GLY A 27 -17.14 -50.36 -9.36
N PHE A 28 -16.84 -49.64 -8.28
CA PHE A 28 -15.63 -48.82 -8.16
C PHE A 28 -14.34 -49.68 -8.27
N ARG A 29 -13.26 -49.06 -8.74
CA ARG A 29 -11.99 -49.71 -9.09
C ARG A 29 -10.81 -48.91 -8.61
N GLY A 30 -9.82 -49.62 -8.04
CA GLY A 30 -8.43 -49.25 -7.82
C GLY A 30 -7.93 -49.38 -6.38
N ALA A 31 -6.63 -49.64 -6.25
CA ALA A 31 -5.98 -50.03 -5.01
C ALA A 31 -4.68 -49.24 -4.78
N GLY A 32 -4.51 -48.69 -3.58
CA GLY A 32 -3.21 -48.54 -2.93
C GLY A 32 -2.18 -47.54 -3.49
N ALA A 33 -2.51 -46.25 -3.66
CA ALA A 33 -1.50 -45.19 -3.75
C ALA A 33 -1.98 -43.87 -3.12
N THR A 34 -1.14 -43.28 -2.26
CA THR A 34 -1.45 -42.06 -1.48
C THR A 34 -1.38 -40.75 -2.29
N THR A 35 -1.00 -40.81 -3.57
CA THR A 35 -0.84 -39.64 -4.47
C THR A 35 -1.11 -40.04 -5.91
N GLY A 36 -1.97 -39.30 -6.64
CA GLY A 36 -2.19 -39.47 -8.09
C GLY A 36 -3.19 -40.55 -8.55
N GLY A 37 -4.26 -40.83 -7.80
CA GLY A 37 -5.24 -41.89 -8.14
C GLY A 37 -6.43 -41.47 -9.01
N VAL A 38 -7.00 -42.44 -9.74
CA VAL A 38 -8.17 -42.29 -10.66
C VAL A 38 -9.45 -42.82 -10.04
N LEU A 39 -10.53 -42.04 -9.91
CA LEU A 39 -11.85 -42.60 -9.56
C LEU A 39 -12.34 -43.52 -10.68
N GLY A 40 -11.96 -44.79 -10.62
CA GLY A 40 -12.28 -45.78 -11.63
C GLY A 40 -13.62 -46.44 -11.36
N TYR A 41 -14.38 -46.69 -12.42
CA TYR A 41 -15.64 -47.41 -12.36
C TYR A 41 -15.75 -48.41 -13.50
N GLN A 42 -16.20 -49.62 -13.17
CA GLN A 42 -16.59 -50.61 -14.15
C GLN A 42 -18.12 -50.80 -14.10
N PRO A 43 -18.84 -50.26 -15.08
CA PRO A 43 -20.26 -50.56 -15.21
C PRO A 43 -20.51 -52.04 -15.52
N THR A 44 -21.69 -52.50 -15.16
CA THR A 44 -22.25 -53.78 -15.59
C THR A 44 -23.66 -53.56 -16.10
N THR A 45 -24.31 -54.57 -16.65
CA THR A 45 -25.70 -54.43 -17.13
C THR A 45 -26.71 -54.09 -16.02
N THR A 46 -26.36 -54.27 -14.74
CA THR A 46 -27.28 -54.10 -13.61
C THR A 46 -26.86 -53.02 -12.61
N THR A 47 -25.72 -52.36 -12.80
CA THR A 47 -25.20 -51.39 -11.82
C THR A 47 -25.89 -50.02 -11.85
N GLY A 48 -26.71 -49.74 -12.86
CA GLY A 48 -27.33 -48.42 -13.06
C GLY A 48 -26.31 -47.34 -13.41
N ASP A 49 -26.79 -46.09 -13.45
CA ASP A 49 -25.98 -44.91 -13.72
C ASP A 49 -25.09 -44.58 -12.52
N LEU A 50 -23.86 -44.14 -12.78
CA LEU A 50 -22.97 -43.60 -11.76
C LEU A 50 -23.06 -42.08 -11.78
N THR A 51 -23.31 -41.48 -10.61
CA THR A 51 -23.25 -40.04 -10.41
C THR A 51 -22.17 -39.71 -9.39
N VAL A 52 -21.32 -38.73 -9.71
CA VAL A 52 -20.25 -38.22 -8.86
C VAL A 52 -20.45 -36.72 -8.72
N THR A 53 -20.53 -36.22 -7.49
CA THR A 53 -20.76 -34.79 -7.20
C THR A 53 -19.62 -34.17 -6.42
N LEU A 54 -19.28 -32.93 -6.76
CA LEU A 54 -18.38 -32.06 -6.01
C LEU A 54 -19.11 -30.78 -5.64
N THR A 55 -19.41 -30.60 -4.35
CA THR A 55 -20.00 -29.37 -3.82
C THR A 55 -18.90 -28.50 -3.22
N LEU A 56 -18.85 -27.24 -3.65
CA LEU A 56 -17.88 -26.23 -3.26
C LEU A 56 -18.62 -25.02 -2.72
N VAL A 57 -18.02 -24.31 -1.78
CA VAL A 57 -18.52 -23.02 -1.26
C VAL A 57 -17.64 -21.92 -1.81
N ASN A 58 -18.23 -20.86 -2.37
CA ASN A 58 -17.48 -19.66 -2.67
C ASN A 58 -17.10 -18.93 -1.37
N ASN A 59 -15.82 -18.96 -1.00
CA ASN A 59 -15.29 -18.22 0.15
C ASN A 59 -14.23 -17.17 -0.27
N THR A 60 -14.29 -16.67 -1.50
CA THR A 60 -13.29 -15.73 -2.03
C THR A 60 -13.46 -14.31 -1.50
N GLY A 61 -14.58 -14.00 -0.83
CA GLY A 61 -14.97 -12.65 -0.45
C GLY A 61 -15.73 -11.88 -1.53
N GLU A 62 -15.70 -12.35 -2.79
CA GLU A 62 -16.31 -11.70 -3.95
C GLU A 62 -17.25 -12.64 -4.73
N THR A 63 -18.01 -12.12 -5.69
CA THR A 63 -18.82 -12.96 -6.59
C THR A 63 -17.92 -13.60 -7.64
N ILE A 64 -18.03 -14.93 -7.81
CA ILE A 64 -17.33 -15.65 -8.88
C ILE A 64 -18.14 -15.53 -10.17
N GLU A 65 -17.56 -14.83 -11.14
CA GLU A 65 -18.11 -14.65 -12.49
C GLU A 65 -17.46 -15.56 -13.53
N THR A 66 -16.28 -16.10 -13.21
CA THR A 66 -15.53 -17.03 -14.07
C THR A 66 -14.95 -18.21 -13.29
N LEU A 67 -15.00 -19.40 -13.88
CA LEU A 67 -14.48 -20.63 -13.29
C LEU A 67 -13.72 -21.45 -14.33
N ASN A 68 -12.45 -21.72 -14.06
CA ASN A 68 -11.65 -22.69 -14.81
C ASN A 68 -11.85 -24.06 -14.18
N ILE A 69 -12.30 -25.01 -14.97
CA ILE A 69 -12.52 -26.39 -14.54
C ILE A 69 -11.69 -27.30 -15.44
N GLY A 70 -10.99 -28.24 -14.84
CA GLY A 70 -10.21 -29.25 -15.55
C GLY A 70 -10.25 -30.60 -14.85
N TYR A 71 -10.16 -31.68 -15.63
CA TYR A 71 -9.90 -33.03 -15.13
C TYR A 71 -9.30 -33.90 -16.23
N LEU A 72 -8.68 -35.01 -15.85
CA LEU A 72 -8.24 -36.06 -16.76
C LEU A 72 -9.29 -37.18 -16.81
N GLY A 73 -9.97 -37.31 -17.95
CA GLY A 73 -10.84 -38.44 -18.25
C GLY A 73 -9.99 -39.66 -18.58
N ARG A 74 -10.23 -40.79 -17.92
CA ARG A 74 -9.40 -41.99 -18.08
C ARG A 74 -10.18 -43.20 -18.56
N VAL A 75 -9.51 -44.08 -19.29
CA VAL A 75 -10.07 -45.34 -19.79
C VAL A 75 -9.18 -46.53 -19.48
N ALA A 76 -9.78 -47.67 -19.15
CA ALA A 76 -9.12 -48.96 -19.12
C ALA A 76 -10.00 -50.04 -19.76
N ARG A 77 -9.41 -51.21 -20.04
CA ARG A 77 -10.03 -52.29 -20.83
C ARG A 77 -10.47 -51.79 -22.22
N VAL A 78 -9.54 -51.14 -22.92
CA VAL A 78 -9.77 -50.53 -24.25
C VAL A 78 -10.07 -51.55 -25.36
N ASP A 79 -9.95 -52.84 -25.08
CA ASP A 79 -10.32 -53.96 -25.95
C ASP A 79 -11.82 -54.30 -25.88
N GLN A 80 -12.57 -53.70 -24.94
CA GLN A 80 -13.98 -54.00 -24.74
C GLN A 80 -14.90 -53.11 -25.58
N THR A 81 -16.11 -53.62 -25.84
CA THR A 81 -17.04 -53.06 -26.82
C THR A 81 -18.06 -52.07 -26.25
N ARG A 82 -18.44 -52.17 -24.97
CA ARG A 82 -19.41 -51.23 -24.38
C ARG A 82 -18.69 -49.96 -23.89
N ILE A 83 -19.04 -48.84 -24.51
CA ILE A 83 -18.48 -47.51 -24.28
C ILE A 83 -19.20 -46.81 -23.13
N SER A 84 -18.44 -46.33 -22.16
CA SER A 84 -18.93 -45.45 -21.09
C SER A 84 -18.53 -44.00 -21.36
N SER A 85 -19.30 -43.05 -20.85
CA SER A 85 -19.04 -41.61 -20.97
C SER A 85 -19.32 -40.86 -19.67
N TRP A 86 -18.82 -39.63 -19.57
CA TRP A 86 -19.17 -38.64 -18.57
C TRP A 86 -19.93 -37.49 -19.22
N ALA A 87 -21.15 -37.23 -18.73
CA ALA A 87 -21.84 -35.96 -18.91
C ALA A 87 -21.58 -35.09 -17.67
N VAL A 88 -21.19 -33.83 -17.88
CA VAL A 88 -20.81 -32.92 -16.79
C VAL A 88 -21.80 -31.78 -16.69
N THR A 89 -22.22 -31.44 -15.48
CA THR A 89 -23.08 -30.28 -15.20
C THR A 89 -22.53 -29.42 -14.08
N LEU A 90 -22.79 -28.11 -14.13
CA LEU A 90 -22.62 -27.16 -13.04
C LEU A 90 -24.00 -26.68 -12.59
N ASN A 91 -24.37 -26.94 -11.34
CA ASN A 91 -25.70 -26.64 -10.79
C ASN A 91 -26.84 -27.17 -11.68
N GLY A 92 -26.62 -28.35 -12.29
CA GLY A 92 -27.57 -29.00 -13.19
C GLY A 92 -27.58 -28.49 -14.64
N GLN A 93 -26.82 -27.43 -14.97
CA GLN A 93 -26.65 -26.97 -16.36
C GLN A 93 -25.50 -27.70 -17.04
N ALA A 94 -25.70 -28.16 -18.27
CA ALA A 94 -24.70 -28.93 -19.01
C ALA A 94 -23.43 -28.10 -19.32
N VAL A 95 -22.28 -28.75 -19.18
CA VAL A 95 -20.96 -28.22 -19.53
C VAL A 95 -20.34 -29.15 -20.57
N GLU A 96 -20.75 -28.98 -21.83
CA GLU A 96 -20.43 -29.89 -22.94
C GLU A 96 -18.93 -30.04 -23.19
N ASP A 97 -18.15 -28.96 -23.01
CA ASP A 97 -16.69 -28.98 -23.17
C ASP A 97 -16.00 -29.97 -22.21
N LEU A 98 -16.65 -30.28 -21.09
CA LEU A 98 -16.16 -31.22 -20.09
C LEU A 98 -16.66 -32.65 -20.32
N ALA A 99 -17.44 -32.93 -21.36
CA ALA A 99 -17.87 -34.29 -21.67
C ALA A 99 -16.67 -35.16 -22.10
N TYR A 100 -16.63 -36.40 -21.62
CA TYR A 100 -15.58 -37.38 -21.94
C TYR A 100 -16.22 -38.71 -22.32
N SER A 101 -15.63 -39.45 -23.26
CA SER A 101 -16.11 -40.77 -23.64
C SER A 101 -14.95 -41.74 -23.84
N THR A 102 -15.15 -43.00 -23.46
CA THR A 102 -14.12 -44.06 -23.57
C THR A 102 -13.95 -44.60 -24.99
N ASP A 103 -14.64 -44.02 -25.97
CA ASP A 103 -14.46 -44.21 -27.42
C ASP A 103 -13.70 -43.06 -28.08
N ASN A 104 -13.27 -42.03 -27.31
CA ASN A 104 -12.36 -41.01 -27.81
C ASN A 104 -11.18 -41.69 -28.52
N THR A 105 -10.50 -41.05 -29.46
CA THR A 105 -9.33 -41.66 -30.14
C THR A 105 -8.07 -40.87 -29.86
N SER A 106 -7.99 -40.20 -28.69
CA SER A 106 -6.87 -39.33 -28.33
C SER A 106 -5.59 -40.08 -27.94
N GLY A 107 -5.61 -41.43 -27.92
CA GLY A 107 -4.44 -42.28 -27.67
C GLY A 107 -3.59 -42.59 -28.91
N GLU A 108 -2.46 -43.26 -28.70
CA GLU A 108 -1.56 -43.69 -29.78
C GLU A 108 -2.27 -44.66 -30.75
N ALA A 109 -2.00 -44.50 -32.05
CA ALA A 109 -2.54 -45.34 -33.15
C ALA A 109 -4.08 -45.34 -33.33
N GLY A 110 -4.79 -44.31 -32.85
CA GLY A 110 -6.25 -44.18 -33.03
C GLY A 110 -7.06 -45.07 -32.09
N ALA A 111 -6.44 -45.55 -31.01
CA ALA A 111 -7.11 -46.28 -29.94
C ALA A 111 -7.62 -45.32 -28.86
N PRO A 112 -8.66 -45.70 -28.10
CA PRO A 112 -9.12 -44.85 -27.02
C PRO A 112 -8.16 -44.70 -25.87
N GLY A 113 -8.08 -43.46 -25.37
CA GLY A 113 -7.06 -43.04 -24.43
C GLY A 113 -7.59 -42.11 -23.35
N ASP A 114 -6.67 -41.76 -22.46
CA ASP A 114 -6.91 -40.72 -21.47
C ASP A 114 -6.98 -39.35 -22.20
N GLU A 115 -7.84 -38.44 -21.75
CA GLU A 115 -8.03 -37.13 -22.36
C GLU A 115 -8.20 -36.06 -21.27
N THR A 116 -7.40 -35.00 -21.34
CA THR A 116 -7.57 -33.84 -20.49
C THR A 116 -8.77 -33.03 -20.98
N LYS A 117 -9.77 -32.83 -20.12
CA LYS A 117 -10.92 -31.97 -20.36
C LYS A 117 -10.74 -30.68 -19.57
N THR A 118 -10.83 -29.54 -20.24
CA THR A 118 -10.76 -28.22 -19.60
C THR A 118 -11.75 -27.26 -20.23
N THR A 119 -12.36 -26.39 -19.41
CA THR A 119 -13.12 -25.24 -19.91
C THR A 119 -13.02 -24.05 -18.95
N GLN A 120 -13.27 -22.87 -19.49
CA GLN A 120 -13.48 -21.66 -18.71
C GLN A 120 -14.94 -21.25 -18.86
N LEU A 121 -15.69 -21.33 -17.77
CA LEU A 121 -17.04 -20.82 -17.71
C LEU A 121 -16.99 -19.32 -17.39
N THR A 122 -17.82 -18.54 -18.07
CA THR A 122 -17.94 -17.09 -17.89
C THR A 122 -19.42 -16.71 -17.69
N GLY A 123 -19.67 -15.48 -17.24
CA GLY A 123 -21.04 -15.01 -16.98
C GLY A 123 -21.73 -15.68 -15.79
N LEU A 124 -20.94 -16.23 -14.86
CA LEU A 124 -21.45 -16.82 -13.63
C LEU A 124 -21.85 -15.73 -12.62
N SER A 125 -22.60 -16.10 -11.59
CA SER A 125 -22.97 -15.20 -10.49
C SER A 125 -23.03 -15.96 -9.18
N ILE A 126 -21.93 -16.64 -8.83
CA ILE A 126 -21.84 -17.42 -7.59
C ILE A 126 -21.38 -16.48 -6.48
N THR A 127 -22.31 -16.00 -5.65
CA THR A 127 -22.03 -15.03 -4.58
C THR A 127 -21.20 -15.64 -3.45
N ASN A 128 -20.48 -14.81 -2.70
CA ASN A 128 -19.72 -15.25 -1.53
C ASN A 128 -20.63 -15.91 -0.48
N GLY A 129 -20.18 -17.02 0.08
CA GLY A 129 -20.92 -17.90 0.99
C GLY A 129 -21.84 -18.93 0.31
N THR A 130 -22.02 -18.88 -1.02
CA THR A 130 -22.94 -19.76 -1.74
C THR A 130 -22.28 -21.06 -2.18
N GLU A 131 -23.01 -22.16 -2.07
CA GLU A 131 -22.62 -23.46 -2.60
C GLU A 131 -22.88 -23.58 -4.11
N PHE A 132 -21.99 -24.28 -4.79
CA PHE A 132 -22.19 -24.72 -6.18
C PHE A 132 -21.70 -26.16 -6.34
N THR A 133 -22.35 -26.91 -7.24
CA THR A 133 -22.10 -28.34 -7.39
C THR A 133 -21.75 -28.69 -8.83
N LEU A 134 -20.60 -29.33 -9.01
CA LEU A 134 -20.23 -30.02 -10.25
C LEU A 134 -20.68 -31.47 -10.17
N THR A 135 -21.29 -31.98 -11.24
CA THR A 135 -21.79 -33.35 -11.30
C THR A 135 -21.30 -34.04 -12.56
N TRP A 136 -20.67 -35.20 -12.42
CA TRP A 136 -20.33 -36.13 -13.49
C TRP A 136 -21.31 -37.31 -13.45
N THR A 137 -22.02 -37.55 -14.55
CA THR A 137 -22.93 -38.69 -14.67
C THR A 137 -22.45 -39.62 -15.78
N SER A 138 -22.31 -40.90 -15.48
CA SER A 138 -22.04 -41.96 -16.44
C SER A 138 -23.23 -42.89 -16.51
N PRO A 139 -24.01 -42.87 -17.61
CA PRO A 139 -25.12 -43.79 -17.76
C PRO A 139 -24.62 -45.22 -17.93
N ASN A 140 -25.45 -46.20 -17.58
CA ASN A 140 -25.12 -47.60 -17.84
C ASN A 140 -24.92 -47.82 -19.36
N PRO A 141 -23.72 -48.25 -19.80
CA PRO A 141 -23.40 -48.31 -21.22
C PRO A 141 -24.24 -49.39 -21.92
N THR A 142 -24.83 -49.02 -23.04
CA THR A 142 -25.69 -49.90 -23.85
C THR A 142 -24.84 -50.85 -24.72
N GLY A 143 -25.45 -51.90 -25.25
CA GLY A 143 -24.78 -52.88 -26.13
C GLY A 143 -24.40 -54.21 -25.47
N SER A 144 -23.79 -55.10 -26.26
CA SER A 144 -23.37 -56.45 -25.86
C SER A 144 -21.87 -56.50 -25.55
N GLY A 145 -21.46 -57.45 -24.70
CA GLY A 145 -20.08 -57.64 -24.27
C GLY A 145 -19.77 -57.03 -22.89
N ALA A 146 -18.50 -57.03 -22.51
CA ALA A 146 -18.07 -56.35 -21.30
C ALA A 146 -17.87 -54.84 -21.56
N SER A 147 -17.89 -54.05 -20.49
CA SER A 147 -17.66 -52.62 -20.57
C SER A 147 -16.19 -52.26 -20.45
N ARG A 148 -15.86 -51.16 -21.12
CA ARG A 148 -14.70 -50.35 -20.76
C ARG A 148 -14.87 -49.83 -19.33
N GLN A 149 -13.74 -49.53 -18.71
CA GLN A 149 -13.71 -48.84 -17.44
C GLN A 149 -13.57 -47.34 -17.69
N ILE A 150 -14.24 -46.53 -16.89
CA ILE A 150 -14.22 -45.07 -17.00
C ILE A 150 -13.71 -44.45 -15.71
N GLY A 151 -12.88 -43.41 -15.85
CA GLY A 151 -12.11 -42.84 -14.75
C GLY A 151 -12.13 -41.32 -14.73
N LEU A 152 -11.96 -40.76 -13.53
CA LEU A 152 -11.72 -39.33 -13.31
C LEU A 152 -10.44 -39.13 -12.48
N ALA A 153 -9.50 -38.32 -12.97
CA ALA A 153 -8.26 -37.98 -12.28
C ALA A 153 -7.94 -36.48 -12.43
N ASP A 154 -6.92 -36.01 -11.70
CA ASP A 154 -6.30 -34.67 -11.85
C ASP A 154 -7.28 -33.49 -11.92
N PHE A 155 -8.25 -33.46 -11.00
CA PHE A 155 -9.22 -32.38 -10.91
C PHE A 155 -8.57 -31.04 -10.56
N VAL A 156 -8.95 -30.01 -11.30
CA VAL A 156 -8.61 -28.62 -11.05
C VAL A 156 -9.90 -27.81 -11.11
N VAL A 157 -10.17 -27.04 -10.06
CA VAL A 157 -11.20 -25.99 -10.07
C VAL A 157 -10.53 -24.75 -9.53
N SER A 158 -10.48 -23.69 -10.32
CA SER A 158 -9.90 -22.42 -9.93
C SER A 158 -10.70 -21.26 -10.50
N THR A 159 -10.77 -20.17 -9.76
CA THR A 159 -11.23 -18.90 -10.33
C THR A 159 -10.09 -18.30 -11.14
N SER A 160 -10.39 -17.61 -12.23
CA SER A 160 -9.40 -16.65 -12.75
C SER A 160 -9.21 -15.59 -11.67
N ALA A 161 -7.97 -15.32 -11.25
CA ALA A 161 -7.72 -14.17 -10.38
C ALA A 161 -8.28 -12.94 -11.08
N LEU A 162 -9.23 -12.25 -10.46
CA LEU A 162 -9.62 -10.93 -10.90
C LEU A 162 -8.39 -10.05 -10.65
N THR A 163 -7.62 -9.72 -11.69
CA THR A 163 -6.71 -8.59 -11.56
C THR A 163 -7.59 -7.39 -11.21
N PRO A 164 -7.42 -6.73 -10.06
CA PRO A 164 -8.23 -5.57 -9.69
C PRO A 164 -8.18 -4.56 -10.83
N ALA A 165 -9.27 -3.87 -11.14
CA ALA A 165 -9.22 -2.83 -12.16
C ALA A 165 -8.10 -1.83 -11.84
N ALA A 166 -7.31 -1.46 -12.86
CA ALA A 166 -6.23 -0.49 -12.68
C ALA A 166 -6.78 0.79 -12.01
N PRO A 167 -6.08 1.38 -11.03
CA PRO A 167 -6.53 2.61 -10.41
C PRO A 167 -6.62 3.70 -11.48
N SER A 168 -7.51 4.66 -11.29
CA SER A 168 -7.72 5.76 -12.25
C SER A 168 -7.99 7.07 -11.54
N ASN A 169 -7.96 8.18 -12.30
CA ASN A 169 -8.26 9.53 -11.81
C ASN A 169 -7.44 9.97 -10.59
N LEU A 170 -6.17 9.55 -10.50
CA LEU A 170 -5.27 10.07 -9.48
C LEU A 170 -5.10 11.58 -9.68
N SER A 171 -5.28 12.34 -8.60
CA SER A 171 -5.13 13.79 -8.62
C SER A 171 -4.76 14.33 -7.24
N TYR A 172 -4.12 15.50 -7.23
CA TYR A 172 -3.85 16.29 -6.04
C TYR A 172 -4.43 17.70 -6.23
N THR A 173 -5.15 18.20 -5.23
CA THR A 173 -5.75 19.55 -5.27
C THR A 173 -5.37 20.32 -4.00
N PRO A 174 -4.60 21.41 -4.11
CA PRO A 174 -3.91 21.90 -5.31
C PRO A 174 -2.81 20.94 -5.79
N SER A 175 -2.43 20.98 -7.07
CA SER A 175 -1.32 20.17 -7.61
C SER A 175 0.05 20.83 -7.38
N THR A 176 0.17 21.67 -6.36
CA THR A 176 1.36 22.47 -6.06
C THR A 176 1.70 22.44 -4.58
N ILE A 177 2.99 22.38 -4.28
CA ILE A 177 3.56 22.56 -2.94
C ILE A 177 4.49 23.76 -3.01
N SER A 178 4.19 24.80 -2.22
CA SER A 178 5.10 25.90 -1.96
C SER A 178 5.54 25.80 -0.50
N GLY A 179 6.70 25.18 -0.30
CA GLY A 179 7.32 25.03 1.01
C GLY A 179 8.29 26.17 1.30
N THR A 180 8.55 26.37 2.57
CA THR A 180 9.64 27.19 3.07
C THR A 180 10.55 26.26 3.87
N VAL A 181 11.87 26.36 3.67
CA VAL A 181 12.83 25.59 4.48
C VAL A 181 12.48 25.70 5.96
N GLU A 182 12.45 24.57 6.65
CA GLU A 182 12.17 24.40 8.08
C GLU A 182 10.73 24.68 8.54
N VAL A 183 9.82 24.96 7.61
CA VAL A 183 8.38 25.09 7.88
C VAL A 183 7.64 23.87 7.36
N ALA A 184 6.90 23.18 8.24
CA ALA A 184 6.08 22.05 7.84
C ALA A 184 5.07 22.47 6.76
N ILE A 185 4.99 21.69 5.67
CA ILE A 185 4.00 21.95 4.62
C ILE A 185 2.61 21.53 5.09
N SER A 186 1.58 22.12 4.49
CA SER A 186 0.25 21.51 4.54
C SER A 186 0.31 20.18 3.80
N SER A 187 -0.17 19.11 4.44
CA SER A 187 -0.15 17.77 3.86
C SER A 187 -1.03 17.71 2.61
N LEU A 188 -0.50 17.14 1.54
CA LEU A 188 -1.22 17.02 0.28
C LEU A 188 -1.80 15.62 0.15
N THR A 189 -3.13 15.52 0.14
CA THR A 189 -3.85 14.24 0.10
C THR A 189 -4.34 13.97 -1.32
N PRO A 190 -4.10 12.79 -1.89
CA PRO A 190 -4.58 12.47 -3.22
C PRO A 190 -6.08 12.13 -3.23
N THR A 191 -6.70 12.25 -4.39
CA THR A 191 -7.95 11.58 -4.73
C THR A 191 -7.66 10.54 -5.82
N VAL A 192 -8.22 9.34 -5.70
CA VAL A 192 -8.04 8.23 -6.66
C VAL A 192 -9.32 7.41 -6.75
N THR A 193 -9.58 6.79 -7.90
CA THR A 193 -10.65 5.81 -8.10
C THR A 193 -10.07 4.41 -8.18
N GLY A 194 -10.66 3.46 -7.46
CA GLY A 194 -10.20 2.07 -7.39
C GLY A 194 -9.26 1.81 -6.20
N THR A 195 -8.84 0.54 -6.07
CA THR A 195 -7.95 0.08 -5.00
C THR A 195 -6.49 0.34 -5.38
N VAL A 196 -5.71 0.90 -4.46
CA VAL A 196 -4.27 1.14 -4.64
C VAL A 196 -3.49 0.35 -3.61
N ASP A 197 -2.50 -0.43 -4.07
CA ASP A 197 -1.61 -1.20 -3.20
C ASP A 197 -0.38 -0.38 -2.79
N THR A 198 0.09 0.49 -3.68
CA THR A 198 1.28 1.33 -3.42
C THR A 198 1.25 2.67 -4.15
N TYR A 199 1.80 3.67 -3.48
CA TYR A 199 2.13 4.99 -4.01
C TYR A 199 3.65 5.18 -4.07
N SER A 200 4.09 5.84 -5.13
CA SER A 200 5.50 6.22 -5.32
C SER A 200 5.61 7.59 -6.00
N VAL A 201 6.78 8.21 -5.93
CA VAL A 201 7.05 9.51 -6.55
C VAL A 201 8.41 9.53 -7.23
N SER A 202 8.50 10.16 -8.40
CA SER A 202 9.76 10.35 -9.14
C SER A 202 9.81 11.74 -9.80
N PRO A 203 10.94 12.49 -9.70
CA PRO A 203 12.15 12.15 -8.93
C PRO A 203 11.91 12.12 -7.41
N ALA A 204 12.94 11.80 -6.62
CA ALA A 204 12.82 11.84 -5.16
C ALA A 204 12.50 13.27 -4.68
N LEU A 205 11.54 13.39 -3.77
CA LEU A 205 11.13 14.68 -3.20
C LEU A 205 12.31 15.40 -2.51
N PRO A 206 12.28 16.74 -2.40
CA PRO A 206 13.28 17.49 -1.65
C PRO A 206 13.46 16.96 -0.24
N SER A 207 14.70 17.03 0.27
CA SER A 207 15.05 16.53 1.60
C SER A 207 14.10 17.07 2.67
N GLY A 208 13.52 16.17 3.47
CA GLY A 208 12.54 16.51 4.51
C GLY A 208 11.08 16.42 4.08
N LEU A 209 10.80 16.21 2.79
CA LEU A 209 9.47 15.83 2.28
C LEU A 209 9.42 14.35 1.93
N SER A 210 8.27 13.72 2.12
CA SER A 210 8.05 12.30 1.82
C SER A 210 6.62 12.01 1.38
N ILE A 211 6.44 10.89 0.67
CA ILE A 211 5.12 10.34 0.35
C ILE A 211 4.90 9.08 1.19
N ASN A 212 3.72 8.96 1.79
CA ASN A 212 3.32 7.73 2.45
C ASN A 212 2.90 6.69 1.39
N ALA A 213 3.59 5.55 1.34
CA ALA A 213 3.38 4.55 0.29
C ALA A 213 1.99 3.88 0.30
N THR A 214 1.23 3.98 1.40
CA THR A 214 -0.09 3.35 1.52
C THR A 214 -1.23 4.34 1.27
N SER A 215 -1.10 5.58 1.75
CA SER A 215 -2.14 6.61 1.65
C SER A 215 -1.91 7.62 0.51
N GLY A 216 -0.69 7.65 -0.04
CA GLY A 216 -0.27 8.64 -1.03
C GLY A 216 -0.14 10.06 -0.48
N VAL A 217 -0.29 10.29 0.82
CA VAL A 217 -0.16 11.64 1.41
C VAL A 217 1.29 12.13 1.31
N ILE A 218 1.49 13.31 0.73
CA ILE A 218 2.78 14.01 0.71
C ILE A 218 2.84 14.97 1.90
N SER A 219 3.85 14.84 2.75
CA SER A 219 4.02 15.64 3.97
C SER A 219 5.47 15.78 4.39
N GLY A 220 5.74 16.67 5.35
CA GLY A 220 7.06 16.83 5.97
C GLY A 220 7.46 18.29 6.16
N THR A 221 8.74 18.47 6.50
CA THR A 221 9.38 19.76 6.73
C THR A 221 10.66 19.81 5.89
N PRO A 222 10.69 20.58 4.79
CA PRO A 222 11.84 20.58 3.89
C PRO A 222 13.07 21.19 4.56
N THR A 223 14.25 20.60 4.35
CA THR A 223 15.52 21.02 4.99
C THR A 223 16.51 21.69 4.03
N ALA A 224 16.16 21.80 2.75
CA ALA A 224 17.00 22.44 1.74
C ALA A 224 16.15 23.15 0.68
N ILE A 225 16.69 24.23 0.13
CA ILE A 225 16.07 24.98 -0.96
C ILE A 225 16.01 24.09 -2.21
N ALA A 226 14.89 24.14 -2.90
CA ALA A 226 14.67 23.41 -4.14
C ALA A 226 13.97 24.31 -5.15
N ALA A 227 14.55 24.44 -6.34
CA ALA A 227 13.91 25.13 -7.45
C ALA A 227 12.59 24.42 -7.82
N SER A 228 11.66 25.19 -8.37
CA SER A 228 10.38 24.66 -8.86
C SER A 228 10.61 23.51 -9.84
N ALA A 229 10.15 22.32 -9.48
CA ALA A 229 10.25 21.12 -10.31
C ALA A 229 8.95 20.31 -10.27
N THR A 230 8.70 19.54 -11.32
CA THR A 230 7.52 18.66 -11.42
C THR A 230 7.90 17.24 -11.03
N TYR A 231 7.06 16.64 -10.19
CA TYR A 231 7.19 15.30 -9.66
C TYR A 231 5.99 14.47 -10.12
N THR A 232 6.25 13.27 -10.60
CA THR A 232 5.22 12.31 -11.01
C THR A 232 4.95 11.36 -9.87
N VAL A 233 3.73 11.37 -9.36
CA VAL A 233 3.22 10.38 -8.42
C VAL A 233 2.55 9.26 -9.19
N THR A 234 2.83 8.02 -8.80
CA THR A 234 2.22 6.81 -9.36
C THR A 234 1.44 6.08 -8.28
N ALA A 235 0.19 5.73 -8.55
CA ALA A 235 -0.63 4.81 -7.76
C ALA A 235 -0.80 3.50 -8.54
N ALA A 236 -0.50 2.35 -7.92
CA ALA A 236 -0.49 1.06 -8.61
C ALA A 236 -1.16 -0.07 -7.81
N ASN A 237 -1.69 -1.04 -8.54
CA ASN A 237 -2.13 -2.35 -8.07
C ASN A 237 -1.76 -3.44 -9.09
N GLU A 238 -2.13 -4.70 -8.85
CA GLU A 238 -1.85 -5.83 -9.77
C GLU A 238 -2.44 -5.68 -11.18
N GLY A 239 -3.51 -4.91 -11.35
CA GLY A 239 -4.14 -4.67 -12.66
C GLY A 239 -3.62 -3.46 -13.41
N GLY A 240 -2.75 -2.63 -12.81
CA GLY A 240 -2.09 -1.52 -13.49
C GLY A 240 -1.81 -0.32 -12.60
N SER A 241 -1.64 0.85 -13.24
CA SER A 241 -1.30 2.09 -12.53
C SER A 241 -1.88 3.32 -13.21
N THR A 242 -1.95 4.41 -12.44
CA THR A 242 -2.27 5.76 -12.91
C THR A 242 -1.29 6.75 -12.29
N THR A 243 -1.16 7.93 -12.90
CA THR A 243 -0.21 8.94 -12.49
C THR A 243 -0.86 10.32 -12.35
N ALA A 244 -0.25 11.14 -11.49
CA ALA A 244 -0.55 12.57 -11.37
C ALA A 244 0.75 13.35 -11.20
N THR A 245 0.74 14.62 -11.58
CA THR A 245 1.89 15.51 -11.40
C THR A 245 1.65 16.46 -10.23
N VAL A 246 2.71 16.72 -9.47
CA VAL A 246 2.76 17.74 -8.41
C VAL A 246 3.97 18.62 -8.67
N THR A 247 3.77 19.94 -8.69
CA THR A 247 4.90 20.88 -8.77
C THR A 247 5.33 21.28 -7.36
N VAL A 248 6.60 21.09 -7.04
CA VAL A 248 7.16 21.42 -5.72
C VAL A 248 8.21 22.49 -5.87
N THR A 249 8.09 23.53 -5.05
CA THR A 249 9.09 24.57 -4.85
C THR A 249 9.36 24.70 -3.36
N VAL A 250 10.62 24.75 -2.97
CA VAL A 250 11.02 25.07 -1.60
C VAL A 250 11.82 26.36 -1.62
N ASN A 251 11.21 27.41 -1.07
CA ASN A 251 11.82 28.72 -0.94
C ASN A 251 12.73 28.76 0.29
N SER A 252 13.69 29.69 0.29
CA SER A 252 14.36 30.08 1.53
C SER A 252 13.34 30.60 2.55
N ALA A 253 13.69 30.55 3.84
CA ALA A 253 13.00 31.34 4.84
C ALA A 253 12.92 32.82 4.39
N PRO A 254 11.82 33.55 4.67
CA PRO A 254 11.65 34.92 4.21
C PRO A 254 12.78 35.82 4.73
N VAL A 255 13.52 36.38 3.78
CA VAL A 255 14.49 37.46 4.00
C VAL A 255 13.75 38.71 4.50
N GLY A 256 14.18 39.33 5.59
CA GLY A 256 13.63 40.62 6.03
C GLY A 256 12.46 40.62 7.02
N SER A 257 12.14 39.51 7.69
CA SER A 257 11.15 39.52 8.78
C SER A 257 11.74 40.26 9.99
N THR A 258 11.32 41.50 10.23
CA THR A 258 11.77 42.29 11.39
C THR A 258 11.07 41.81 12.65
N TYR A 259 11.83 41.15 13.53
CA TYR A 259 11.34 40.85 14.85
C TYR A 259 11.45 42.03 15.81
N SER A 260 10.56 42.08 16.79
CA SER A 260 10.23 43.30 17.49
C SER A 260 9.65 42.95 18.84
N GLU A 261 10.51 42.58 19.79
CA GLU A 261 10.08 42.34 21.16
C GLU A 261 10.33 43.58 22.03
N TRP A 262 9.26 44.06 22.67
CA TRP A 262 9.42 44.75 23.95
C TRP A 262 9.68 43.67 24.97
N LEU A 263 10.77 43.76 25.75
CA LEU A 263 10.93 42.95 26.96
C LEU A 263 9.96 43.38 28.09
N ASN A 264 8.70 43.64 27.73
CA ASN A 264 7.58 43.87 28.64
C ASN A 264 6.31 43.16 28.11
N GLY A 265 6.35 41.83 28.04
CA GLY A 265 5.16 40.98 28.07
C GLY A 265 4.21 40.96 26.86
N ALA A 266 4.59 41.46 25.68
CA ALA A 266 3.75 41.35 24.49
C ALA A 266 4.13 40.12 23.64
N THR A 267 3.12 39.32 23.29
CA THR A 267 3.25 38.12 22.45
C THR A 267 3.63 38.50 21.01
N PRO A 268 4.59 37.82 20.39
CA PRO A 268 4.97 38.12 19.03
C PRO A 268 4.01 37.65 17.95
N SER A 269 4.03 38.36 16.81
CA SER A 269 3.29 38.01 15.60
C SER A 269 3.87 36.81 14.84
N ASN A 270 5.06 36.33 15.18
CA ASN A 270 5.68 35.14 14.58
C ASN A 270 6.61 34.40 15.56
N ALA A 271 6.04 33.79 16.61
CA ALA A 271 6.77 33.04 17.65
C ALA A 271 7.64 31.91 17.07
N ALA A 272 7.16 31.25 16.02
CA ALA A 272 7.80 30.06 15.44
C ALA A 272 9.20 30.31 14.87
N PHE A 273 9.38 31.44 14.18
CA PHE A 273 10.66 31.81 13.57
C PHE A 273 11.75 32.08 14.63
N LEU A 274 11.37 32.63 15.78
CA LEU A 274 12.32 33.04 16.82
C LEU A 274 12.79 31.88 17.63
N ASP A 275 11.86 30.99 17.97
CA ASP A 275 12.20 29.73 18.60
C ASP A 275 13.30 29.06 17.77
N TYR A 276 13.18 29.05 16.44
CA TYR A 276 14.20 28.48 15.57
C TYR A 276 15.54 29.24 15.54
N VAL A 277 15.52 30.57 15.40
CA VAL A 277 16.74 31.41 15.41
C VAL A 277 17.52 31.24 16.71
N PHE A 278 16.80 31.14 17.83
CA PHE A 278 17.36 30.90 19.16
C PHE A 278 17.55 29.41 19.47
N GLY A 279 17.45 28.49 18.50
CA GLY A 279 17.89 27.10 18.65
C GLY A 279 16.84 26.07 19.07
N ALA A 280 15.55 26.40 19.00
CA ALA A 280 14.47 25.43 19.08
C ALA A 280 14.40 24.58 17.80
N VAL A 281 14.25 23.26 17.98
CA VAL A 281 13.98 22.31 16.90
C VAL A 281 12.51 22.26 16.49
N THR A 282 11.61 22.74 17.36
CA THR A 282 10.17 22.76 17.13
C THR A 282 9.61 24.14 17.48
N PRO A 283 8.78 24.75 16.61
CA PRO A 283 8.08 25.98 16.93
C PRO A 283 7.27 25.87 18.23
N GLY A 284 7.36 26.88 19.08
CA GLY A 284 6.68 26.95 20.38
C GLY A 284 7.44 26.33 21.55
N THR A 285 8.62 25.74 21.33
CA THR A 285 9.38 25.01 22.36
C THR A 285 10.84 25.45 22.46
N LEU A 286 11.09 26.75 22.58
CA LEU A 286 12.43 27.26 22.84
C LEU A 286 12.97 26.76 24.17
N ASP A 287 14.16 26.14 24.12
CA ASP A 287 14.88 25.73 25.33
C ASP A 287 15.07 26.96 26.25
N PRO A 288 14.66 26.89 27.52
CA PRO A 288 14.78 28.02 28.45
C PRO A 288 16.20 28.59 28.54
N SER A 289 17.24 27.77 28.34
CA SER A 289 18.64 28.21 28.36
C SER A 289 19.03 29.09 27.18
N LEU A 290 18.28 29.02 26.07
CA LEU A 290 18.55 29.78 24.86
C LEU A 290 17.73 31.08 24.77
N LYS A 291 16.84 31.33 25.74
CA LYS A 291 16.03 32.54 25.78
C LYS A 291 16.93 33.78 25.95
N PRO A 292 16.70 34.85 25.17
CA PRO A 292 17.42 36.10 25.37
C PRO A 292 17.23 36.64 26.79
N THR A 293 18.29 37.17 27.38
CA THR A 293 18.28 37.77 28.72
C THR A 293 18.85 39.18 28.69
N VAL A 294 18.39 40.04 29.60
CA VAL A 294 18.91 41.40 29.75
C VAL A 294 19.37 41.60 31.18
N ALA A 295 20.58 42.14 31.35
CA ALA A 295 21.18 42.46 32.64
C ALA A 295 21.84 43.85 32.61
N VAL A 296 22.13 44.42 33.78
CA VAL A 296 22.98 45.61 33.89
C VAL A 296 24.36 45.19 34.38
N THR A 297 25.40 45.51 33.62
CA THR A 297 26.79 45.17 33.92
C THR A 297 27.67 46.38 33.63
N ASP A 298 28.48 46.82 34.60
CA ASP A 298 29.43 47.93 34.45
C ASP A 298 28.82 49.23 33.88
N GLY A 299 27.57 49.53 34.26
CA GLY A 299 26.87 50.73 33.79
C GLY A 299 26.28 50.62 32.38
N ASN A 300 26.27 49.42 31.79
CA ASN A 300 25.63 49.11 30.52
C ASN A 300 24.44 48.16 30.72
N LEU A 301 23.39 48.34 29.92
CA LEU A 301 22.42 47.28 29.66
C LEU A 301 23.06 46.30 28.68
N VAL A 302 23.07 45.01 29.01
CA VAL A 302 23.64 43.94 28.21
C VAL A 302 22.54 42.92 27.89
N LEU A 303 22.23 42.77 26.61
CA LEU A 303 21.43 41.68 26.07
C LEU A 303 22.34 40.50 25.75
N THR A 304 21.99 39.32 26.23
CA THR A 304 22.63 38.04 25.88
C THR A 304 21.65 37.19 25.10
N TYR A 305 22.07 36.63 23.97
CA TYR A 305 21.21 35.82 23.10
C TYR A 305 22.01 34.78 22.31
N TYR A 306 21.34 33.78 21.74
CA TYR A 306 21.96 32.69 20.98
C TYR A 306 21.51 32.73 19.52
N VAL A 307 22.38 32.37 18.58
CA VAL A 307 22.03 32.33 17.15
C VAL A 307 22.45 30.98 16.58
N ARG A 308 21.56 30.30 15.88
CA ARG A 308 21.90 29.05 15.17
C ARG A 308 23.03 29.26 14.16
N GLN A 309 24.02 28.37 14.19
CA GLN A 309 25.13 28.36 13.23
C GLN A 309 24.65 27.94 11.84
N GLY A 310 25.14 28.62 10.79
CA GLY A 310 24.74 28.41 9.39
C GLY A 310 23.61 29.33 8.92
N THR A 311 22.99 30.10 9.81
CA THR A 311 22.04 31.15 9.44
C THR A 311 22.81 32.39 9.01
N SER A 312 23.07 32.53 7.71
CA SER A 312 23.62 33.76 7.15
C SER A 312 22.72 34.95 7.47
N GLY A 313 23.32 36.08 7.84
CA GLY A 313 22.61 37.36 7.75
C GLY A 313 21.82 37.83 8.96
N LEU A 314 21.91 37.20 10.15
CA LEU A 314 21.18 37.71 11.32
C LEU A 314 21.80 39.01 11.86
N THR A 315 21.24 40.17 11.50
CA THR A 315 21.54 41.43 12.21
C THR A 315 20.63 41.51 13.42
N VAL A 316 21.20 41.59 14.62
CA VAL A 316 20.48 42.03 15.83
C VAL A 316 20.80 43.50 16.05
N THR A 317 19.81 44.37 15.94
CA THR A 317 19.96 45.80 16.21
C THR A 317 19.28 46.18 17.51
N PRO A 318 20.05 46.35 18.59
CA PRO A 318 19.58 47.02 19.78
C PRO A 318 19.25 48.47 19.51
N LYS A 319 18.12 48.93 20.03
CA LYS A 319 17.65 50.30 19.85
C LYS A 319 17.30 50.88 21.20
N THR A 320 17.67 52.14 21.41
CA THR A 320 17.40 52.88 22.64
C THR A 320 16.15 53.76 22.48
N SER A 321 15.43 53.99 23.58
CA SER A 321 14.27 54.90 23.65
C SER A 321 14.32 55.72 24.94
N ALA A 322 13.82 56.96 24.87
CA ALA A 322 13.73 57.88 25.99
C ALA A 322 12.55 57.61 26.95
N ASP A 323 11.52 56.88 26.51
CA ASP A 323 10.27 56.71 27.27
C ASP A 323 9.77 55.25 27.34
N LEU A 324 9.34 54.88 28.56
CA LEU A 324 8.83 53.56 28.96
C LEU A 324 7.38 53.31 28.53
N ALA A 325 6.58 54.38 28.39
CA ALA A 325 5.12 54.31 28.41
C ALA A 325 4.43 54.78 27.11
N ALA A 326 5.13 55.48 26.22
CA ALA A 326 4.50 56.11 25.05
C ALA A 326 4.91 55.50 23.69
N GLY A 327 5.96 54.68 23.63
CA GLY A 327 6.57 54.27 22.36
C GLY A 327 7.29 55.45 21.68
N PRO A 328 8.52 55.29 21.16
CA PRO A 328 9.28 56.44 20.70
C PRO A 328 8.83 56.92 19.32
N SER A 329 8.60 58.22 19.18
CA SER A 329 8.76 58.92 17.91
C SER A 329 10.26 59.07 17.63
N GLY A 330 10.81 58.16 16.82
CA GLY A 330 12.19 58.24 16.33
C GLY A 330 13.11 57.17 16.89
N TRP A 331 13.65 56.35 16.00
CA TRP A 331 14.62 55.30 16.31
C TRP A 331 16.04 55.87 16.25
N VAL A 332 16.90 55.52 17.21
CA VAL A 332 18.33 55.87 17.17
C VAL A 332 19.14 54.58 17.29
N THR A 333 20.01 54.34 16.31
CA THR A 333 20.93 53.19 16.23
C THR A 333 22.27 53.44 16.92
N ASP A 334 22.48 54.64 17.45
CA ASP A 334 23.75 55.03 18.04
C ASP A 334 23.95 54.40 19.43
N ASP A 335 25.17 53.88 19.64
CA ASP A 335 25.78 53.36 20.88
C ASP A 335 25.66 51.85 21.17
N VAL A 336 25.38 50.98 20.19
CA VAL A 336 25.39 49.53 20.43
C VAL A 336 26.71 48.88 20.00
N THR A 337 27.31 48.15 20.94
CA THR A 337 28.40 47.20 20.63
C THR A 337 27.88 45.76 20.63
N VAL A 338 28.19 44.99 19.58
CA VAL A 338 27.85 43.55 19.47
C VAL A 338 29.12 42.71 19.47
N ALA A 339 29.14 41.63 20.26
CA ALA A 339 30.28 40.72 20.35
C ALA A 339 29.85 39.25 20.45
N ASP A 340 30.65 38.34 19.89
CA ASP A 340 30.53 36.91 20.16
C ASP A 340 31.00 36.60 21.58
N VAL A 341 30.32 35.66 22.23
CA VAL A 341 30.70 35.15 23.55
C VAL A 341 31.13 33.70 23.42
N GLY A 342 32.45 33.48 23.48
CA GLY A 342 33.04 32.13 23.37
C GLY A 342 32.82 31.45 22.02
N ASP A 343 33.12 30.15 21.98
CA ASP A 343 32.89 29.32 20.79
C ASP A 343 31.42 28.85 20.72
N ALA A 344 31.02 28.36 19.54
CA ALA A 344 29.71 27.76 19.35
C ALA A 344 29.52 26.52 20.23
N THR A 345 28.28 26.33 20.68
CA THR A 345 27.87 25.24 21.55
C THR A 345 26.70 24.48 20.93
N THR A 346 26.53 23.21 21.32
CA THR A 346 25.41 22.39 20.84
C THR A 346 24.37 22.27 21.94
N VAL A 347 23.14 22.69 21.65
CA VAL A 347 21.98 22.52 22.54
C VAL A 347 20.91 21.73 21.80
N ASN A 348 20.48 20.60 22.39
CA ASN A 348 19.50 19.69 21.80
C ASN A 348 19.79 19.28 20.33
N GLY A 349 21.08 19.09 20.01
CA GLY A 349 21.53 18.71 18.67
C GLY A 349 21.63 19.86 17.66
N VAL A 350 21.37 21.11 18.08
CA VAL A 350 21.50 22.32 17.27
C VAL A 350 22.77 23.07 17.65
N SER A 351 23.62 23.40 16.67
CA SER A 351 24.79 24.25 16.88
C SER A 351 24.38 25.72 16.95
N VAL A 352 24.72 26.40 18.03
CA VAL A 352 24.37 27.81 18.31
C VAL A 352 25.59 28.61 18.77
N GLN A 353 25.66 29.89 18.42
CA GLN A 353 26.67 30.86 18.85
C GLN A 353 26.05 31.86 19.83
N GLN A 354 26.63 31.99 21.01
CA GLN A 354 26.22 33.03 21.96
C GLN A 354 26.76 34.39 21.51
N LYS A 355 25.93 35.43 21.63
CA LYS A 355 26.25 36.82 21.32
C LYS A 355 25.76 37.75 22.43
N THR A 356 26.43 38.90 22.54
CA THR A 356 26.04 39.99 23.43
C THR A 356 25.85 41.30 22.67
N ALA A 357 24.93 42.11 23.16
CA ALA A 357 24.66 43.45 22.67
C ALA A 357 24.59 44.41 23.87
N SER A 358 25.43 45.44 23.89
CA SER A 358 25.61 46.33 25.04
C SER A 358 25.34 47.79 24.70
N VAL A 359 24.69 48.52 25.61
CA VAL A 359 24.47 49.97 25.51
C VAL A 359 24.63 50.67 26.87
N PRO A 360 25.26 51.86 26.93
CA PRO A 360 25.38 52.64 28.17
C PRO A 360 24.02 53.05 28.76
N VAL A 361 23.92 53.03 30.10
CA VAL A 361 22.71 53.43 30.85
C VAL A 361 22.68 54.95 31.15
N SER A 362 23.70 55.71 30.74
CA SER A 362 23.80 57.15 31.05
C SER A 362 22.83 58.00 30.20
N GLY A 363 21.75 58.49 30.81
CA GLY A 363 20.83 59.49 30.24
C GLY A 363 19.36 59.05 30.18
N ALA A 364 18.57 59.68 29.30
CA ALA A 364 17.13 59.39 29.12
C ALA A 364 16.85 58.00 28.50
N LYS A 365 17.88 57.33 27.95
CA LYS A 365 17.77 56.06 27.22
C LYS A 365 17.64 54.88 28.20
N LYS A 366 16.57 54.07 28.13
CA LYS A 366 16.27 53.05 29.16
C LYS A 366 16.03 51.60 28.68
N PHE A 367 16.18 51.27 27.38
CA PHE A 367 15.82 49.94 26.85
C PHE A 367 16.73 49.43 25.73
N LEU A 368 16.82 48.10 25.62
CA LEU A 368 17.32 47.33 24.48
C LEU A 368 16.13 46.60 23.83
N ARG A 369 16.02 46.68 22.50
CA ARG A 369 15.07 45.88 21.69
C ARG A 369 15.86 44.92 20.80
N VAL A 370 15.37 43.72 20.56
CA VAL A 370 15.98 42.81 19.58
C VAL A 370 15.22 42.95 18.27
N GLU A 371 15.90 43.44 17.24
CA GLU A 371 15.44 43.28 15.86
C GLU A 371 16.34 42.26 15.19
N ALA A 372 15.85 41.03 15.08
CA ALA A 372 16.50 39.97 14.32
C ALA A 372 16.03 40.07 12.87
N VAL A 373 16.95 40.39 11.95
CA VAL A 373 16.69 40.38 10.50
C VAL A 373 17.58 39.32 9.89
N GLN A 374 16.99 38.30 9.25
CA GLN A 374 17.74 37.39 8.39
C GLN A 374 17.96 38.09 7.04
N GLN A 375 19.22 38.39 6.69
CA GLN A 375 19.63 38.98 5.39
C GLN A 375 19.70 37.97 4.26
#